data_AF-A0A1C4F5R1-F1
#
_entry.id   AF-A0A1C4F5R1-F1
#
_cell.length_a   1.000
_cell.length_b   1.000
_cell.length_c   1.000
_cell.angle_alpha   90.00
_cell.angle_beta   90.00
_cell.angle_gamma   90.00
#
_symmetry.space_group_name_H-M   'P 1'
#
loop_
_entity.id
_entity.type
_entity.pdbx_description
1 polymer ?
#
loop_
_entity_poly.entity_id
_entity_poly.type
_entity_poly.pdbx_seq_one_letter_code
_entity_poly.pdbx_strand_id
1 'polypeptide(L)' 'MHAKPPITMITDDSAYEILQVDKTASSEEILEKYEQLKSAYKKVRADTEDLRTKLAYQLKQIELDDAYLYLKKYQKL' A
#
# COMPACT_ATOMS: atom_id res chain seq x y z
N MET A 1 24.35 -2.67 -13.33
CA MET A 1 23.55 -1.43 -13.33
C MET A 1 22.30 -1.68 -12.51
N HIS A 2 22.27 -1.22 -11.26
CA HIS A 2 21.11 -1.40 -10.38
C HIS A 2 20.05 -0.37 -10.78
N ALA A 3 19.02 -0.81 -11.50
CA ALA A 3 17.83 0.00 -11.69
C ALA A 3 17.17 0.17 -10.30
N LYS A 4 17.25 1.37 -9.74
CA LYS A 4 16.44 1.75 -8.58
C LYS A 4 14.96 1.60 -8.98
N PRO A 5 14.13 0.87 -8.21
CA PRO A 5 12.69 0.90 -8.43
C PRO A 5 12.22 2.34 -8.31
N PRO A 6 11.22 2.77 -9.10
CA PRO A 6 10.76 4.15 -9.10
C PRO A 6 10.41 4.57 -7.68
N ILE A 7 11.17 5.55 -7.21
CA ILE A 7 11.03 6.23 -5.92
C ILE A 7 9.79 7.11 -6.05
N THR A 8 8.60 6.62 -5.70
CA THR A 8 7.45 7.55 -5.59
C THR A 8 6.35 7.23 -4.58
N MET A 9 6.28 6.08 -3.90
CA MET A 9 5.18 5.87 -2.93
C MET A 9 5.58 5.09 -1.66
N ILE A 10 6.56 5.60 -0.93
CA ILE A 10 6.80 5.20 0.45
C ILE A 10 7.09 6.46 1.26
N THR A 11 6.13 7.38 1.26
CA THR A 11 6.07 8.47 2.22
C THR A 11 5.54 7.91 3.54
N ASP A 12 5.78 8.61 4.66
CA ASP A 12 5.23 8.29 6.00
C ASP A 12 3.69 8.45 6.06
N ASP A 13 3.04 8.62 4.91
CA ASP A 13 1.60 8.80 4.78
C ASP A 13 0.87 7.55 5.30
N SER A 14 -0.26 7.79 5.96
CA SER A 14 -1.10 6.71 6.47
C SER A 14 -1.72 5.94 5.31
N ALA A 15 -1.93 4.63 5.47
CA ALA A 15 -2.60 3.80 4.47
C ALA A 15 -3.97 4.37 4.04
N TYR A 16 -4.65 5.08 4.94
CA TYR A 16 -5.92 5.76 4.68
C TYR A 16 -5.76 6.99 3.76
N GLU A 17 -4.72 7.80 3.95
CA GLU A 17 -4.42 8.91 3.02
C GLU A 17 -3.98 8.39 1.66
N ILE A 18 -3.19 7.31 1.64
CA ILE A 18 -2.74 6.65 0.42
C ILE A 18 -3.94 6.11 -0.38
N LEU A 19 -4.92 5.49 0.29
CA LEU A 19 -6.17 5.06 -0.33
C LEU A 19 -7.16 6.21 -0.59
N GLN A 20 -6.77 7.47 -0.30
CA GLN A 20 -7.55 8.70 -0.48
C GLN A 20 -8.92 8.68 0.19
N VAL A 21 -8.92 8.58 1.51
CA VAL A 21 -10.11 8.72 2.37
C VAL A 21 -10.60 10.17 2.50
N ASP A 22 -10.33 11.03 1.51
CA ASP A 22 -11.03 12.31 1.34
C ASP A 22 -12.38 12.16 0.61
N LYS A 23 -12.88 10.92 0.52
CA LYS A 23 -14.27 10.55 0.18
C LYS A 23 -14.70 10.81 -1.27
N THR A 24 -13.77 11.13 -2.17
CA THR A 24 -14.08 11.37 -3.59
C THR A 24 -13.67 10.22 -4.51
N ALA A 25 -12.79 9.32 -4.07
CA ALA A 25 -12.38 8.16 -4.84
C ALA A 25 -13.52 7.13 -4.94
N SER A 26 -13.75 6.63 -6.15
CA SER A 26 -14.70 5.57 -6.42
C SER A 26 -14.22 4.22 -5.91
N SER A 27 -15.14 3.26 -5.81
CA SER A 27 -14.81 1.92 -5.32
C SER A 27 -13.76 1.21 -6.17
N GLU A 28 -13.83 1.41 -7.49
CA GLU A 28 -12.90 0.83 -8.46
C GLU A 28 -11.51 1.44 -8.33
N GLU A 29 -11.40 2.76 -8.16
CA GLU A 29 -10.13 3.45 -7.95
C GLU A 29 -9.45 3.03 -6.65
N ILE A 30 -10.23 2.85 -5.57
CA ILE A 30 -9.71 2.35 -4.28
C ILE A 30 -9.17 0.93 -4.44
N LEU A 31 -9.92 0.05 -5.12
CA LEU A 31 -9.49 -1.34 -5.36
C LEU A 31 -8.24 -1.42 -6.23
N GLU A 32 -8.21 -0.66 -7.32
CA GLU A 32 -7.06 -0.63 -8.23
C GLU A 32 -5.81 -0.15 -7.49
N LYS A 33 -5.92 0.92 -6.71
CA LYS A 33 -4.80 1.47 -5.93
C LYS A 33 -4.33 0.52 -4.85
N TYR A 34 -5.26 -0.15 -4.17
CA TYR A 34 -4.94 -1.20 -3.19
C TYR A 34 -4.12 -2.34 -3.83
N GLU A 35 -4.58 -2.89 -4.96
CA GLU A 35 -3.88 -3.99 -5.63
C GLU A 35 -2.50 -3.58 -6.16
N GLN A 36 -2.38 -2.37 -6.71
CA GLN A 36 -1.10 -1.82 -7.15
C GLN A 36 -0.08 -1.74 -5.99
N LEU A 37 -0.49 -1.18 -4.85
CA LEU A 37 0.37 -1.01 -3.67
C LEU A 37 0.73 -2.34 -3.02
N LYS A 38 -0.25 -3.25 -2.89
CA LYS A 38 -0.03 -4.60 -2.36
C LYS A 38 1.00 -5.36 -3.21
N SER A 39 0.89 -5.28 -4.53
CA SER A 39 1.85 -5.88 -5.45
C SER A 39 3.23 -5.26 -5.30
N ALA A 40 3.31 -3.93 -5.18
CA ALA A 40 4.57 -3.21 -4.97
C ALA A 40 5.26 -3.62 -3.65
N TYR A 41 4.54 -3.64 -2.52
CA TYR A 41 5.11 -4.05 -1.23
C TYR A 41 5.55 -5.53 -1.24
N LYS A 42 4.77 -6.40 -1.90
CA LYS A 42 5.15 -7.82 -2.05
C LYS A 42 6.44 -7.97 -2.85
N LYS A 43 6.59 -7.21 -3.94
CA LYS A 43 7.80 -7.21 -4.77
C LYS A 43 9.01 -6.69 -3.99
N VAL A 44 8.89 -5.53 -3.34
CA VAL A 44 9.99 -4.97 -2.56
C VAL A 44 10.41 -5.89 -1.42
N ARG A 45 9.46 -6.54 -0.73
CA ARG A 45 9.78 -7.51 0.32
C ARG A 45 10.52 -8.75 -0.20
N ALA A 46 10.19 -9.21 -1.41
CA ALA A 46 10.86 -10.34 -2.05
C ALA A 46 12.29 -9.99 -2.49
N ASP A 47 12.48 -8.77 -2.99
CA ASP A 47 13.76 -8.28 -3.52
C ASP A 47 14.71 -7.74 -2.42
N THR A 48 14.17 -7.41 -1.25
CA THR A 48 14.98 -6.97 -0.10
C THR A 48 15.62 -8.19 0.56
N GLU A 49 16.88 -8.10 0.99
CA GLU A 49 17.51 -9.14 1.83
C GLU A 49 17.48 -8.76 3.31
N ASP A 50 17.67 -7.48 3.62
CA ASP A 50 17.68 -6.92 4.97
C ASP A 50 16.36 -7.17 5.73
N LEU A 51 16.48 -7.83 6.89
CA LEU A 51 15.33 -8.26 7.68
C LEU A 51 14.56 -7.07 8.28
N ARG A 52 15.27 -6.01 8.68
CA ARG A 52 14.64 -4.81 9.25
C ARG A 52 13.77 -4.11 8.20
N THR A 53 14.30 -3.97 7.00
CA THR A 53 13.60 -3.39 5.86
C THR A 53 12.41 -4.27 5.44
N LYS A 54 12.58 -5.61 5.39
CA LYS A 54 11.46 -6.54 5.17
C LYS A 54 10.33 -6.36 6.18
N LEU A 55 10.66 -6.24 7.46
CA LEU A 55 9.68 -6.07 8.52
C LEU A 55 8.93 -4.75 8.39
N ALA A 56 9.62 -3.66 8.06
CA ALA A 56 8.99 -2.36 7.81
C ALA A 56 7.96 -2.43 6.66
N TYR A 57 8.32 -3.07 5.54
CA TYR A 57 7.37 -3.27 4.43
C TYR A 57 6.22 -4.20 4.78
N GLN A 58 6.45 -5.21 5.62
CA GLN A 58 5.39 -6.06 6.11
C GLN A 58 4.39 -5.30 6.99
N LEU A 59 4.87 -4.41 7.86
CA LEU A 59 4.00 -3.53 8.66
C LEU A 59 3.19 -2.59 7.78
N LYS A 60 3.80 -1.98 6.76
CA LYS A 60 3.08 -1.14 5.78
C LYS A 60 2.03 -1.91 4.98
N GLN A 61 2.28 -3.17 4.65
CA GLN A 61 1.27 -4.02 4.01
C GLN A 61 0.08 -4.28 4.95
N ILE A 62 0.33 -4.51 6.25
CA ILE A 62 -0.74 -4.71 7.23
C ILE A 62 -1.59 -3.44 7.38
N GLU A 63 -0.94 -2.27 7.50
CA GLU A 63 -1.65 -0.98 7.55
C GLU A 63 -2.54 -0.77 6.32
N LEU A 64 -2.05 -1.13 5.13
CA LEU A 64 -2.79 -1.07 3.87
C LEU A 64 -4.01 -2.01 3.86
N ASP A 65 -3.83 -3.26 4.30
CA ASP A 65 -4.89 -4.25 4.36
C ASP A 65 -6.00 -3.83 5.35
N ASP A 66 -5.63 -3.30 6.51
CA ASP A 66 -6.59 -2.78 7.51
C ASP A 66 -7.40 -1.61 6.98
N ALA A 67 -6.73 -0.66 6.30
CA ALA A 67 -7.40 0.48 5.69
C ALA A 67 -8.39 0.04 4.60
N TYR A 68 -8.00 -0.89 3.73
CA TYR A 68 -8.89 -1.45 2.72
C TYR A 68 -10.10 -2.16 3.35
N LEU A 69 -9.90 -2.97 4.39
CA LEU A 69 -10.99 -3.65 5.09
C LEU A 69 -11.98 -2.67 5.74
N TYR A 70 -11.46 -1.59 6.33
CA TYR A 70 -12.30 -0.51 6.84
C TYR A 70 -13.15 0.10 5.72
N LEU A 71 -12.54 0.48 4.60
CA LEU A 71 -13.28 1.07 3.47
C LEU A 71 -14.32 0.10 2.91
N LYS A 72 -13.97 -1.19 2.78
CA LYS A 72 -14.91 -2.22 2.34
C LYS A 72 -16.12 -2.34 3.25
N LYS A 73 -15.90 -2.30 4.57
CA LYS A 73 -16.98 -2.41 5.56
C LYS A 73 -17.87 -1.17 5.64
N TYR A 74 -17.29 0.03 5.53
CA TYR A 74 -17.98 1.28 5.84
C TYR A 74 -18.38 2.11 4.61
N GLN A 75 -17.72 1.94 3.46
CA GLN A 75 -18.02 2.64 2.21
C GLN A 75 -18.77 1.77 1.17
N LYS A 76 -19.07 0.50 1.49
CA LYS A 76 -19.73 -0.47 0.59
C LYS A 76 -18.99 -0.60 -0.76
N LEU A 77 -17.67 -0.78 -0.69
CA LEU A 77 -16.88 -1.29 -1.82
C LEU A 77 -17.37 -2.67 -2.26
#